data_AF-A0A929GL12-F1
#
_entry.id   AF-A0A929GL12-F1
#
_cell.length_a   1.000
_cell.length_b   1.000
_cell.length_c   1.000
_cell.angle_alpha   90.00
_cell.angle_beta   90.00
_cell.angle_gamma   90.00
#
_symmetry.space_group_name_H-M   'P 1'
#
loop_
_entity.id
_entity.type
_entity.pdbx_description
1 polymer ?
#
loop_
_entity_poly.entity_id
_entity_poly.type
_entity_poly.pdbx_seq_one_letter_code
_entity_poly.pdbx_strand_id
1 'polypeptide(L)'
;MTEKILSAGDYISAKCTKCKATTNHTIVAMVGKKVVKVECNTCGGTHNYRSEAAGKKPTKRKATTTKPATESKAQRAWEEIMAQSRPEDSVPYNMANSVTTGMLIQHPSFGLGLVINCIRPNKTEVRFQSGVKLLRCKLD
;
A
#
# COMPACT_ATOMS: atom_id res chain seq x y z
N MET A 1 -2.05 -39.90 12.55
CA MET A 1 -3.09 -38.86 12.42
C MET A 1 -3.00 -38.34 10.99
N THR A 2 -3.89 -38.81 10.12
CA THR A 2 -3.84 -38.55 8.68
C THR A 2 -4.13 -37.08 8.42
N GLU A 3 -3.13 -36.32 7.94
CA GLU A 3 -3.30 -34.93 7.53
C GLU A 3 -4.26 -34.90 6.33
N LYS A 4 -5.54 -34.60 6.56
CA LYS A 4 -6.55 -34.54 5.51
C LYS A 4 -6.22 -33.36 4.59
N ILE A 5 -5.69 -33.67 3.41
CA ILE A 5 -5.42 -32.71 2.35
C ILE A 5 -6.79 -32.20 1.85
N LEU A 6 -7.07 -30.93 2.11
CA LEU A 6 -8.30 -30.28 1.64
C LEU A 6 -8.32 -30.30 0.11
N SER A 7 -9.42 -30.79 -0.46
CA SER A 7 -9.67 -30.87 -1.91
C SER A 7 -10.83 -29.95 -2.32
N ALA A 8 -10.96 -29.64 -3.62
CA ALA A 8 -12.12 -28.91 -4.12
C ALA A 8 -13.38 -29.77 -3.87
N GLY A 9 -14.42 -29.17 -3.28
CA GLY A 9 -15.60 -29.88 -2.80
C GLY A 9 -15.58 -30.29 -1.31
N ASP A 10 -14.45 -30.19 -0.60
CA ASP A 10 -14.43 -30.38 0.85
C ASP A 10 -15.11 -29.20 1.59
N TYR A 11 -15.56 -29.49 2.82
CA TYR A 11 -16.17 -28.51 3.72
C TYR A 11 -15.15 -27.91 4.68
N ILE A 12 -15.24 -26.60 4.88
CA ILE A 12 -14.39 -25.85 5.81
C ILE A 12 -15.21 -24.83 6.60
N SER A 13 -14.92 -24.71 7.90
CA SER A 13 -15.50 -23.67 8.74
C SER A 13 -14.68 -22.38 8.62
N ALA A 14 -15.36 -21.29 8.24
CA ALA A 14 -14.76 -19.96 8.13
C ALA A 14 -15.78 -18.85 8.35
N LYS A 15 -15.28 -17.64 8.56
CA LYS A 15 -16.12 -16.44 8.71
C LYS A 15 -16.67 -16.00 7.36
N CYS A 16 -17.99 -16.07 7.22
CA CYS A 16 -18.66 -15.58 6.02
C CYS A 16 -18.73 -14.04 6.03
N THR A 17 -18.41 -13.39 4.91
CA THR A 17 -18.52 -11.93 4.78
C THR A 17 -19.97 -11.44 4.72
N LYS A 18 -20.90 -12.26 4.22
CA LYS A 18 -22.34 -11.93 4.15
C LYS A 18 -23.06 -12.22 5.46
N CYS A 19 -22.91 -13.43 6.00
CA CYS A 19 -23.58 -13.83 7.25
C CYS A 19 -22.93 -13.23 8.50
N LYS A 20 -21.69 -12.73 8.40
CA LYS A 20 -20.86 -12.21 9.50
C LYS A 20 -20.58 -13.21 10.64
N ALA A 21 -21.01 -14.46 10.49
CA ALA A 21 -20.81 -15.56 11.42
C ALA A 21 -19.88 -16.63 10.83
N THR A 22 -19.29 -17.45 11.71
CA THR A 22 -18.55 -18.64 11.34
C THR A 22 -19.54 -19.71 10.90
N THR A 23 -19.49 -20.08 9.62
CA THR A 23 -20.42 -21.02 8.98
C THR A 23 -19.66 -22.05 8.18
N ASN A 24 -20.36 -23.11 7.76
CA ASN A 24 -19.79 -24.13 6.88
C ASN A 24 -19.76 -23.62 5.44
N HIS A 25 -18.59 -23.74 4.82
CA HIS A 25 -18.37 -23.35 3.45
C HIS A 25 -17.85 -24.53 2.63
N THR A 26 -18.22 -24.56 1.36
CA THR A 26 -17.73 -25.53 0.38
C THR A 26 -16.58 -24.90 -0.40
N ILE A 27 -15.48 -25.63 -0.59
CA ILE A 27 -14.32 -25.14 -1.33
C ILE A 27 -14.61 -25.18 -2.83
N VAL A 28 -14.71 -24.01 -3.46
CA VAL A 28 -15.00 -23.87 -4.91
C VAL A 28 -13.71 -23.83 -5.73
N ALA A 29 -12.69 -23.15 -5.23
CA ALA A 29 -11.42 -23.04 -5.95
C ALA A 29 -10.22 -23.11 -5.01
N MET A 30 -9.23 -23.91 -5.42
CA MET A 30 -7.94 -24.02 -4.79
C MET A 30 -6.83 -23.72 -5.79
N VAL A 31 -5.75 -23.11 -5.32
CA VAL A 31 -4.53 -22.91 -6.10
C VAL A 31 -3.39 -23.64 -5.38
N GLY A 32 -2.94 -24.73 -5.99
CA GLY A 32 -2.00 -25.67 -5.36
C GLY A 32 -2.59 -26.24 -4.07
N LYS A 33 -1.93 -25.98 -2.93
CA LYS A 33 -2.36 -26.44 -1.59
C LYS A 33 -3.12 -25.37 -0.78
N LYS A 34 -3.54 -24.27 -1.41
CA LYS A 34 -4.24 -23.15 -0.74
C LYS A 34 -5.65 -22.99 -1.28
N VAL A 35 -6.62 -22.95 -0.36
CA VAL A 35 -8.01 -22.59 -0.66
C VAL A 35 -8.06 -21.08 -0.98
N VAL A 36 -8.58 -20.73 -2.15
CA VAL A 36 -8.70 -19.34 -2.60
C VAL A 36 -10.13 -18.84 -2.48
N LYS A 37 -11.11 -19.65 -2.93
CA LYS A 37 -12.52 -19.25 -2.99
C LYS A 37 -13.41 -20.31 -2.35
N VAL A 38 -14.35 -19.84 -1.54
CA VAL A 38 -15.32 -20.68 -0.82
C VAL A 38 -16.74 -20.17 -1.01
N GLU A 39 -17.71 -21.07 -0.98
CA GLU A 39 -19.14 -20.78 -1.04
C GLU A 39 -19.79 -21.11 0.30
N CYS A 40 -20.54 -20.16 0.86
CA CYS A 40 -21.24 -20.37 2.12
C CYS A 40 -22.49 -21.22 1.92
N ASN A 41 -22.61 -22.35 2.63
CA ASN A 41 -23.78 -23.23 2.53
C ASN A 41 -25.03 -22.63 3.20
N THR A 42 -24.89 -21.55 3.98
CA THR A 42 -26.00 -20.86 4.64
C THR A 42 -26.63 -19.77 3.77
N CYS A 43 -25.85 -19.05 2.97
CA CYS A 43 -26.36 -17.93 2.15
C CYS A 43 -26.06 -18.04 0.64
N GLY A 44 -25.43 -19.13 0.18
CA GLY A 44 -24.98 -19.29 -1.21
C GLY A 44 -23.92 -18.27 -1.65
N GLY A 45 -23.35 -17.51 -0.72
CA GLY A 45 -22.42 -16.43 -1.04
C GLY A 45 -21.01 -16.95 -1.30
N THR A 46 -20.50 -16.78 -2.53
CA THR A 46 -19.08 -17.03 -2.83
C THR A 46 -18.19 -15.87 -2.40
N HIS A 47 -17.11 -16.15 -1.68
CA HIS A 47 -16.09 -15.15 -1.31
C HIS A 47 -14.69 -15.78 -1.14
N ASN A 48 -13.66 -14.95 -1.04
CA ASN A 48 -12.29 -15.43 -0.82
C ASN A 48 -12.12 -15.98 0.60
N TYR A 49 -11.49 -17.14 0.70
CA TYR A 49 -11.29 -17.82 1.98
C TYR A 49 -10.36 -17.02 2.89
N ARG A 50 -10.81 -16.76 4.12
CA ARG A 50 -10.02 -16.09 5.16
C ARG A 50 -9.90 -17.00 6.37
N SER A 51 -8.85 -17.81 6.41
CA SER A 51 -8.53 -18.63 7.60
C SER A 51 -8.10 -17.75 8.76
N GLU A 52 -8.73 -17.93 9.92
CA GLU A 52 -8.27 -17.35 11.19
C GLU A 52 -7.05 -18.11 11.75
N ALA A 53 -6.81 -19.34 11.28
CA ALA A 53 -5.73 -20.22 11.72
C ALA A 53 -4.62 -20.39 10.65
N ALA A 54 -3.92 -19.31 10.32
CA ALA A 54 -2.56 -19.39 9.79
C ALA A 54 -1.84 -18.06 10.01
N GLY A 55 -1.13 -17.97 11.14
CA GLY A 55 0.01 -17.07 11.27
C GLY A 55 1.06 -17.40 10.21
N LYS A 56 0.87 -16.92 8.99
CA LYS A 56 1.92 -16.79 7.98
C LYS A 56 1.99 -15.33 7.61
N LYS A 57 3.11 -14.74 8.05
CA LYS A 57 3.64 -13.39 7.82
C LYS A 57 2.69 -12.50 7.03
N PRO A 58 2.22 -11.38 7.62
CA PRO A 58 1.46 -10.40 6.86
C PRO A 58 2.29 -10.07 5.63
N THR A 59 1.80 -10.47 4.45
CA THR A 59 2.20 -9.82 3.21
C THR A 59 1.82 -8.38 3.50
N LYS A 60 2.82 -7.55 3.76
CA LYS A 60 2.63 -6.13 4.04
C LYS A 60 1.81 -5.61 2.87
N ARG A 61 0.51 -5.47 3.08
CA ARG A 61 -0.26 -4.41 2.45
C ARG A 61 0.61 -3.17 2.63
N LYS A 62 0.95 -2.54 1.53
CA LYS A 62 1.82 -1.37 1.43
C LYS A 62 1.16 -0.21 2.17
N ALA A 63 1.21 -0.28 3.49
CA ALA A 63 0.72 0.65 4.46
C ALA A 63 1.48 0.30 5.73
N THR A 64 2.59 1.02 5.96
CA THR A 64 3.28 1.24 7.25
C THR A 64 4.67 1.76 6.91
N THR A 65 4.93 3.05 7.13
CA THR A 65 5.57 3.53 8.36
C THR A 65 6.94 2.89 8.58
N THR A 66 7.95 3.77 8.42
CA THR A 66 9.12 3.88 9.29
C THR A 66 9.63 2.59 9.94
N LYS A 67 10.71 2.03 9.39
CA LYS A 67 11.77 1.44 10.21
C LYS A 67 13.14 1.96 9.77
N PRO A 68 14.03 2.29 10.73
CA PRO A 68 15.32 2.92 10.51
C PRO A 68 16.38 1.88 10.11
N ALA A 69 17.60 2.35 9.84
CA ALA A 69 18.81 1.57 9.54
C ALA A 69 18.91 1.06 8.10
N THR A 70 19.08 2.00 7.19
CA THR A 70 20.40 2.27 6.59
C THR A 70 20.36 3.76 6.24
N GLU A 71 21.50 4.44 6.14
CA GLU A 71 21.61 5.62 5.29
C GLU A 71 21.14 5.19 3.90
N SER A 72 19.83 5.24 3.69
CA SER A 72 19.23 4.66 2.52
C SER A 72 19.76 5.50 1.36
N LYS A 73 20.04 4.88 0.21
CA LYS A 73 20.34 5.61 -1.04
C LYS A 73 19.37 6.77 -1.28
N ALA A 74 18.17 6.71 -0.68
CA ALA A 74 17.21 7.79 -0.66
C ALA A 74 17.73 9.10 -0.03
N GLN A 75 18.44 9.02 1.10
CA GLN A 75 18.94 10.14 1.90
C GLN A 75 20.18 10.79 1.27
N ARG A 76 21.15 10.01 0.79
CA ARG A 76 22.33 10.55 0.07
C ARG A 76 21.95 11.29 -1.21
N ALA A 77 21.01 10.73 -1.97
CA ALA A 77 20.49 11.41 -3.15
C ALA A 77 19.59 12.63 -2.81
N TRP A 78 19.06 12.73 -1.59
CA TRP A 78 18.41 13.96 -1.13
C TRP A 78 19.44 15.02 -0.73
N GLU A 79 20.52 14.63 -0.06
CA GLU A 79 21.63 15.52 0.32
C GLU A 79 22.33 16.11 -0.91
N GLU A 80 22.58 15.32 -1.96
CA GLU A 80 23.18 15.79 -3.21
C GLU A 80 22.28 16.82 -3.92
N ILE A 81 20.97 16.57 -3.93
CA ILE A 81 19.97 17.49 -4.51
C ILE A 81 19.86 18.77 -3.67
N MET A 82 19.85 18.67 -2.35
CA MET A 82 19.82 19.83 -1.45
C MET A 82 21.12 20.65 -1.50
N ALA A 83 22.26 20.02 -1.71
CA ALA A 83 23.54 20.71 -1.89
C ALA A 83 23.58 21.53 -3.19
N GLN A 84 22.83 21.11 -4.22
CA GLN A 84 22.68 21.86 -5.48
C GLN A 84 21.54 22.88 -5.45
N SER A 85 20.61 22.75 -4.52
CA SER A 85 19.40 23.57 -4.48
C SER A 85 19.53 24.71 -3.50
N ARG A 86 19.31 25.94 -3.96
CA ARG A 86 19.32 27.11 -3.09
C ARG A 86 17.96 27.27 -2.42
N PRO A 87 17.90 27.59 -1.11
CA PRO A 87 16.63 27.75 -0.36
C PRO A 87 15.78 28.94 -0.83
N GLU A 88 16.38 29.83 -1.63
CA GLU A 88 15.76 31.01 -2.26
C GLU A 88 14.75 30.65 -3.37
N ASP A 89 14.84 29.46 -3.97
CA ASP A 89 13.90 28.97 -5.00
C ASP A 89 12.71 28.17 -4.43
N SER A 90 12.57 28.11 -3.09
CA SER A 90 11.55 27.30 -2.45
C SER A 90 10.17 27.96 -2.48
N VAL A 91 9.20 27.31 -3.13
CA VAL A 91 7.80 27.76 -3.15
C VAL A 91 7.04 27.07 -2.01
N PRO A 92 6.24 27.80 -1.20
CA PRO A 92 5.41 27.16 -0.19
C PRO A 92 4.40 26.22 -0.84
N TYR A 93 4.28 25.00 -0.28
CA TYR A 93 3.32 24.03 -0.76
C TYR A 93 1.91 24.56 -0.60
N ASN A 94 1.23 24.79 -1.72
CA ASN A 94 -0.20 25.06 -1.76
C ASN A 94 -0.85 24.06 -2.72
N MET A 95 -1.97 23.51 -2.29
CA MET A 95 -2.77 22.57 -3.08
C MET A 95 -3.38 23.20 -4.33
N ALA A 96 -3.38 24.54 -4.42
CA ALA A 96 -3.80 25.31 -5.60
C ALA A 96 -2.64 25.68 -6.54
N ASN A 97 -1.38 25.55 -6.12
CA ASN A 97 -0.24 25.93 -6.96
C ASN A 97 0.04 24.85 -8.01
N SER A 98 0.31 25.32 -9.23
CA SER A 98 0.83 24.51 -10.32
C SER A 98 2.28 24.14 -10.03
N VAL A 99 2.57 22.85 -9.93
CA VAL A 99 3.94 22.37 -9.71
C VAL A 99 4.46 21.69 -10.95
N THR A 100 5.69 22.03 -11.31
CA THR A 100 6.41 21.43 -12.43
C THR A 100 7.54 20.56 -11.89
N THR A 101 7.93 19.55 -12.66
CA THR A 101 9.08 18.70 -12.32
C THR A 101 10.34 19.56 -12.16
N GLY A 102 11.10 19.33 -11.09
CA GLY A 102 12.29 20.11 -10.75
C GLY A 102 12.07 21.31 -9.83
N MET A 103 10.83 21.63 -9.46
CA MET A 103 10.57 22.72 -8.50
C MET A 103 10.85 22.30 -7.06
N LEU A 104 11.35 23.24 -6.25
CA LEU A 104 11.47 23.08 -4.80
C LEU A 104 10.19 23.52 -4.10
N ILE A 105 9.71 22.65 -3.22
CA ILE A 105 8.49 22.84 -2.46
C ILE A 105 8.80 22.77 -0.97
N GLN A 106 8.36 23.77 -0.22
CA GLN A 106 8.38 23.74 1.24
C GLN A 106 7.02 23.30 1.79
N HIS A 107 6.96 22.12 2.39
CA HIS A 107 5.75 21.60 3.01
C HIS A 107 5.81 21.75 4.54
N PRO A 108 4.76 22.28 5.22
CA PRO A 108 4.80 22.55 6.67
C PRO A 108 5.08 21.30 7.52
N SER A 109 4.58 20.13 7.12
CA SER A 109 4.82 18.86 7.83
C SER A 109 6.06 18.09 7.39
N PHE A 110 6.64 18.39 6.22
CA PHE A 110 7.66 17.54 5.59
C PHE A 110 8.97 18.25 5.28
N GLY A 111 9.01 19.58 5.41
CA GLY A 111 10.16 20.41 5.10
C GLY A 111 10.32 20.64 3.60
N LEU A 112 11.55 20.88 3.19
CA LEU A 112 11.94 21.10 1.80
C LEU A 112 11.96 19.79 1.01
N GLY A 113 11.39 19.81 -0.19
CA GLY A 113 11.44 18.68 -1.10
C GLY A 113 11.40 19.09 -2.57
N LEU A 114 12.03 18.27 -3.42
CA LEU A 114 12.11 18.48 -4.86
C LEU A 114 11.04 17.65 -5.57
N VAL A 115 10.29 18.27 -6.48
CA VAL A 115 9.36 17.55 -7.36
C VAL A 115 10.14 16.67 -8.35
N ILE A 116 10.00 15.35 -8.24
CA ILE A 116 10.63 14.39 -9.16
C ILE A 116 9.73 14.13 -10.37
N ASN A 117 8.42 14.07 -10.16
CA ASN A 117 7.50 13.62 -11.19
C ASN A 117 6.10 14.21 -10.99
N CYS A 118 5.41 14.49 -12.08
CA CYS A 118 4.01 14.93 -12.07
C CYS A 118 3.12 13.84 -12.69
N ILE A 119 2.19 13.32 -11.89
CA ILE A 119 1.24 12.27 -12.27
C ILE A 119 -0.12 12.91 -12.51
N ARG A 120 -0.58 12.91 -13.78
CA ARG A 120 -1.93 13.38 -14.15
C ARG A 120 -3.01 12.53 -13.43
N PRO A 121 -4.16 13.11 -13.05
CA PRO A 121 -4.57 14.48 -13.30
C PRO A 121 -4.08 15.52 -12.26
N ASN A 122 -3.87 15.17 -10.99
CA ASN A 122 -3.62 16.15 -9.91
C ASN A 122 -2.63 15.65 -8.83
N LYS A 123 -1.68 14.80 -9.20
CA LYS A 123 -0.72 14.20 -8.26
C LYS A 123 0.70 14.58 -8.65
N THR A 124 1.56 14.71 -7.65
CA THR A 124 2.98 14.95 -7.84
C THR A 124 3.77 14.10 -6.86
N GLU A 125 4.93 13.62 -7.26
CA GLU A 125 5.88 12.92 -6.40
C GLU A 125 6.99 13.89 -6.01
N VAL A 126 7.12 14.13 -4.72
CA VAL A 126 8.09 15.05 -4.15
C VAL A 126 9.04 14.29 -3.24
N ARG A 127 10.33 14.49 -3.43
CA ARG A 127 11.40 13.91 -2.62
C ARG A 127 11.67 14.78 -1.41
N PHE A 128 11.32 14.30 -0.22
CA PHE A 128 11.67 14.93 1.05
C PHE A 128 12.80 14.16 1.74
N GLN A 129 13.36 14.74 2.80
CA GLN A 129 14.33 14.07 3.70
C GLN A 129 13.76 12.75 4.24
N SER A 130 12.46 12.72 4.53
CA SER A 130 11.73 11.53 5.01
C SER A 130 11.44 10.48 3.93
N GLY A 131 11.79 10.74 2.66
CA GLY A 131 11.52 9.89 1.50
C GLY A 131 10.61 10.53 0.45
N VAL A 132 10.27 9.75 -0.58
CA VAL A 132 9.37 10.20 -1.66
C VAL A 132 7.93 10.18 -1.16
N LYS A 133 7.22 11.32 -1.29
CA LYS A 133 5.81 11.47 -0.94
C LYS A 133 4.99 11.91 -2.14
N LEU A 134 3.77 11.38 -2.21
CA LEU A 134 2.77 11.81 -3.18
C LEU A 134 1.96 12.95 -2.58
N LEU A 135 1.98 14.10 -3.25
CA LEU A 135 1.23 15.29 -2.88
C LEU A 135 0.18 15.59 -3.96
N ARG A 136 -0.84 16.35 -3.56
CA ARG A 136 -1.86 16.84 -4.49
C ARG A 136 -1.41 18.20 -5.02
N CYS A 137 -1.43 18.36 -6.33
CA CYS A 137 -1.16 19.64 -6.95
C CYS A 137 -2.14 19.86 -8.09
N LYS A 138 -2.33 21.13 -8.44
CA LYS A 138 -2.99 21.50 -9.68
C LYS A 138 -2.00 21.29 -10.81
N LEU A 139 -2.40 20.61 -11.87
CA LEU A 139 -1.62 20.53 -13.10
C LEU A 139 -2.30 21.44 -14.11
N ASP A 140 -1.65 22.55 -14.45
CA ASP A 140 -2.03 23.34 -15.62
C ASP A 140 -1.69 22.58 -16.93
#